data_AF-A0A381YR31-F1
#
_entry.id   AF-A0A381YR31-F1
#
_cell.length_a   1.000
_cell.length_b   1.000
_cell.length_c   1.000
_cell.angle_alpha   90.00
_cell.angle_beta   90.00
_cell.angle_gamma   90.00
#
_symmetry.space_group_name_H-M   'P 1'
#
loop_
_entity.id
_entity.type
_entity.pdbx_description
1 polymer ?
#
loop_
_entity_poly.entity_id
_entity_poly.type
_entity_poly.pdbx_seq_one_letter_code
_entity_poly.pdbx_strand_id
1 'polypeptide(L)' 'MFVWWDGSVNPCDSDYKSTLCVGKAPESGLSSLWRSQQYEELRKIHKNQKRQQCNPCDRCVVI' A
#
# COMPACT_ATOMS: atom_id res chain seq x y z
N MET A 1 -4.36 1.21 5.42
CA MET A 1 -4.93 0.05 4.71
C MET A 1 -6.37 0.37 4.40
N PHE A 2 -6.70 0.35 3.12
CA PHE A 2 -8.02 0.63 2.58
C PHE A 2 -8.50 -0.63 1.87
N VAL A 3 -9.75 -1.02 2.09
CA VAL A 3 -10.37 -2.15 1.40
C VAL A 3 -11.43 -1.57 0.48
N TRP A 4 -11.29 -1.82 -0.81
CA TRP A 4 -12.20 -1.30 -1.84
C TRP A 4 -13.40 -2.23 -2.02
N TRP A 5 -14.42 -1.76 -2.75
CA TRP A 5 -15.69 -2.47 -2.93
C TRP A 5 -15.53 -3.85 -3.58
N ASP A 6 -14.49 -4.02 -4.40
CA ASP A 6 -14.15 -5.27 -5.10
C ASP A 6 -13.24 -6.20 -4.26
N GLY A 7 -12.98 -5.83 -3.01
CA GLY A 7 -12.11 -6.53 -2.08
C GLY A 7 -10.63 -6.19 -2.23
N SER A 8 -10.23 -5.35 -3.20
CA SER A 8 -8.84 -4.94 -3.37
C SER A 8 -8.33 -4.16 -2.16
N VAL A 9 -7.13 -4.47 -1.71
CA VAL A 9 -6.52 -3.87 -0.51
C VAL A 9 -5.38 -2.97 -0.92
N ASN A 10 -5.52 -1.68 -0.60
CA ASN A 10 -4.54 -0.65 -0.92
C ASN A 10 -3.91 -0.05 0.34
N PRO A 11 -2.60 0.25 0.31
CA PRO A 11 -1.92 0.89 1.43
C PRO A 11 -2.38 2.31 1.74
N CYS A 12 -2.72 3.07 0.69
CA CYS A 12 -2.99 4.51 0.71
C CYS A 12 -4.19 4.80 -0.22
N ASP A 13 -5.07 5.72 0.18
CA ASP A 13 -6.22 6.18 -0.61
C ASP A 13 -5.82 7.19 -1.70
N SER A 14 -4.73 7.94 -1.48
CA SER A 14 -4.17 8.86 -2.47
C SER A 14 -3.69 8.14 -3.74
N ASP A 15 -3.40 6.84 -3.65
CA ASP A 15 -3.12 5.98 -4.81
C ASP A 15 -4.43 5.46 -5.43
N TYR A 16 -5.18 6.39 -6.03
CA TYR A 16 -6.47 6.10 -6.67
C TYR A 16 -6.38 5.13 -7.86
N LYS A 17 -5.17 4.90 -8.40
CA LYS A 17 -4.92 3.93 -9.47
C LYS A 17 -4.65 2.52 -8.95
N SER A 18 -4.61 2.33 -7.63
CA SER A 18 -4.34 1.04 -6.99
C SER A 18 -2.96 0.47 -7.36
N THR A 19 -1.99 1.33 -7.65
CA THR A 19 -0.61 0.96 -8.04
C THR A 19 0.08 0.12 -6.98
N LEU A 20 -0.24 0.36 -5.71
CA LEU A 20 0.31 -0.28 -4.53
C LEU A 20 -0.59 -1.41 -3.99
N CYS A 21 -1.53 -1.93 -4.78
CA CYS A 21 -2.42 -3.01 -4.34
C CYS A 21 -1.60 -4.21 -3.81
N VAL A 22 -1.94 -4.67 -2.60
CA VAL A 22 -1.24 -5.79 -1.95
C VAL A 22 -2.00 -7.11 -2.06
N GLY A 23 -3.18 -7.11 -2.69
CA GLY A 23 -4.02 -8.30 -2.91
C GLY A 23 -5.48 -8.06 -2.56
N LYS A 24 -6.27 -9.13 -2.49
CA LYS A 24 -7.71 -9.09 -2.19
C LYS A 24 -8.03 -9.67 -0.81
N ALA A 25 -8.82 -8.94 -0.02
CA ALA A 25 -9.20 -9.33 1.32
C ALA A 25 -9.92 -10.70 1.40
N PRO A 26 -10.84 -11.04 0.48
CA PRO A 26 -11.51 -12.36 0.49
C PRO A 26 -10.57 -13.55 0.28
N GLU A 27 -9.44 -13.36 -0.40
CA GLU A 27 -8.53 -14.44 -0.79
C GLU A 27 -7.47 -14.71 0.29
N SER A 28 -6.87 -13.64 0.83
CA SER A 28 -5.67 -13.74 1.68
C SER A 28 -5.93 -13.39 3.16
N GLY A 29 -7.06 -12.75 3.47
CA GLY A 29 -7.36 -12.22 4.80
C GLY A 29 -6.52 -10.98 5.15
N LEU A 30 -7.14 -10.03 5.84
CA LEU A 30 -6.54 -8.71 6.13
C LEU A 30 -5.23 -8.79 6.93
N SER A 31 -5.15 -9.73 7.88
CA SER A 31 -3.98 -9.90 8.73
C SER A 31 -2.74 -10.33 7.94
N SER A 32 -2.93 -11.21 6.95
CA SER A 32 -1.87 -11.68 6.05
C SER A 32 -1.41 -10.54 5.14
N LEU A 33 -2.36 -9.85 4.50
CA LEU A 33 -2.09 -8.72 3.62
C LEU A 33 -1.38 -7.57 4.36
N TRP A 34 -1.75 -7.30 5.61
CA TRP A 34 -1.09 -6.29 6.44
C TRP A 34 0.38 -6.63 6.73
N ARG A 35 0.72 -7.91 6.85
CA ARG A 35 2.09 -8.41 7.08
C ARG A 35 2.78 -8.87 5.79
N SER A 36 2.20 -8.57 4.62
CA SER A 36 2.80 -8.95 3.35
C SER A 36 4.15 -8.25 3.17
N GLN A 37 5.03 -8.90 2.42
CA GLN A 37 6.35 -8.35 2.12
C GLN A 37 6.25 -6.97 1.45
N GLN A 38 5.33 -6.81 0.51
CA GLN A 38 5.08 -5.53 -0.20
C GLN A 38 4.73 -4.41 0.80
N TYR A 39 3.85 -4.69 1.76
CA TYR A 39 3.43 -3.67 2.73
C TYR A 39 4.55 -3.35 3.73
N GLU A 40 5.31 -4.36 4.17
CA GLU A 40 6.48 -4.16 5.03
C GLU A 40 7.59 -3.37 4.34
N GLU A 41 7.87 -3.62 3.06
CA GLU A 41 8.82 -2.85 2.26
C GLU A 41 8.38 -1.39 2.13
N LEU A 42 7.10 -1.16 1.84
CA LEU A 42 6.54 0.19 1.77
C LEU A 42 6.72 0.95 3.09
N ARG A 43 6.44 0.30 4.23
CA ARG A 43 6.66 0.88 5.57
C ARG A 43 8.13 1.20 5.81
N LYS A 44 9.04 0.29 5.46
CA LYS A 44 10.49 0.51 5.60
C LYS A 44 10.97 1.69 4.76
N ILE A 45 10.50 1.82 3.53
CA ILE A 45 10.84 2.95 2.65
C ILE A 45 10.39 4.28 3.28
N HIS A 46 9.15 4.36 3.77
CA HIS A 46 8.63 5.57 4.39
C HIS A 46 9.33 5.89 5.71
N LYS A 47 9.53 4.89 6.58
CA LYS A 47 10.24 5.04 7.86
C LYS A 47 11.67 5.56 7.68
N ASN A 48 12.33 5.17 6.58
CA ASN A 48 13.68 5.60 6.25
C ASN A 48 13.73 6.90 5.42
N GLN A 49 12.60 7.61 5.25
CA GLN A 49 12.52 8.84 4.45
C GLN A 49 12.97 8.66 2.99
N LYS A 50 12.74 7.46 2.42
CA LYS A 50 13.09 7.09 1.05
C LYS A 50 11.89 7.06 0.10
N ARG A 51 10.81 7.78 0.42
CA ARG A 51 9.55 7.79 -0.36
C ARG A 51 9.75 8.10 -1.85
N GLN A 52 10.76 8.92 -2.18
CA GLN A 52 11.20 9.24 -3.54
C GLN A 52 11.64 8.04 -4.38
N GLN A 53 11.88 6.88 -3.76
CA GLN A 53 12.24 5.63 -4.42
C GLN A 53 11.02 4.72 -4.67
N CYS A 54 9.82 5.16 -4.30
CA CYS A 54 8.60 4.37 -4.42
C CYS A 54 7.56 5.13 -5.25
N ASN A 55 7.18 4.59 -6.40
CA ASN A 55 6.07 5.10 -7.19
C ASN A 55 4.75 4.54 -6.62
N PRO A 56 3.69 5.36 -6.42
CA PRO A 56 3.55 6.79 -6.74
C PRO A 56 3.91 7.73 -5.57
N CYS A 57 4.45 7.20 -4.47
CA CYS A 57 4.76 7.96 -3.25
C CYS A 57 5.79 9.07 -3.45
N ASP A 58 6.64 8.94 -4.48
CA ASP A 58 7.64 9.91 -4.92
C ASP A 58 7.06 11.28 -5.28
N ARG A 59 5.77 11.32 -5.63
CA ARG A 59 5.03 12.54 -6.03
C ARG A 59 3.91 12.90 -5.06
N CYS A 60 3.81 12.19 -3.94
CA CYS A 60 2.75 12.43 -2.96
C CYS A 60 2.91 13.83 -2.32
N VAL A 61 1.83 14.60 -2.29
CA VAL A 61 1.76 15.93 -1.65
C VAL A 61 1.39 15.87 -0.17
N VAL A 62 0.94 14.70 0.30
CA VAL A 62 0.63 14.45 1.71
C VAL A 62 1.96 14.19 2.44
N ILE A 63 2.28 15.04 3.43
CA ILE A 63 3.51 15.00 4.23
C ILE A 63 3.23 14.30 5.56
#